data_AF-A0A4U5V976-F1
#
_entry.id   AF-A0A4U5V976-F1
#
_cell.length_a   1.000
_cell.length_b   1.000
_cell.length_c   1.000
_cell.angle_alpha   90.00
_cell.angle_beta   90.00
_cell.angle_gamma   90.00
#
_symmetry.space_group_name_H-M   'P 1'
#
loop_
_entity.id
_entity.type
_entity.pdbx_description
1 polymer ?
#
loop_
_entity_poly.entity_id
_entity_poly.type
_entity_poly.pdbx_seq_one_letter_code
_entity_poly.pdbx_strand_id
1 'polypeptide(L)'
;MPCLRVYQRKSPANSPEASSFLLSTRGQLKLSIIQEHEVLVVSVLEAKGMAEECQEPCDSYVKIGMFPDGDPKDRQKTRMVPHCRNPVFLQTFSL
;
A
#
# COMPACT_ATOMS: atom_id res chain seq x y z
N MET A 1 10.50 -3.79 -11.30
CA MET A 1 9.79 -3.27 -10.10
C MET A 1 8.86 -4.37 -9.59
N PRO A 2 8.91 -4.76 -8.31
CA PRO A 2 7.99 -5.75 -7.78
C PRO A 2 6.57 -5.17 -7.76
N CYS A 3 5.64 -5.81 -8.46
CA CYS A 3 4.22 -5.46 -8.42
C CYS A 3 3.54 -6.37 -7.39
N LEU A 4 3.08 -5.80 -6.29
CA LEU A 4 2.29 -6.51 -5.30
C LEU A 4 0.83 -6.58 -5.76
N ARG A 5 0.28 -7.78 -5.85
CA ARG A 5 -1.16 -7.98 -6.09
C ARG A 5 -1.81 -8.37 -4.77
N VAL A 6 -2.77 -7.57 -4.35
CA VAL A 6 -3.60 -7.87 -3.17
C VAL A 6 -4.97 -8.29 -3.69
N TYR A 7 -5.44 -9.45 -3.23
CA TYR A 7 -6.80 -9.92 -3.52
C TYR A 7 -7.65 -9.70 -2.27
N GLN A 8 -8.74 -8.96 -2.40
CA GLN A 8 -9.72 -8.84 -1.33
C GLN A 8 -10.45 -10.18 -1.18
N ARG A 9 -10.31 -10.84 -0.03
CA ARG A 9 -11.23 -11.93 0.34
C ARG A 9 -12.50 -11.29 0.88
N LYS A 10 -13.66 -11.67 0.34
CA LYS A 10 -14.96 -11.25 0.86
C LYS A 10 -15.06 -11.69 2.33
N SER A 11 -15.03 -10.75 3.27
CA SER A 11 -15.27 -11.05 4.68
C SER A 11 -16.74 -11.44 4.86
N PRO A 12 -17.07 -12.46 5.68
CA PRO A 12 -18.46 -12.78 5.99
C PRO A 12 -19.16 -11.57 6.62
N ALA A 13 -20.45 -11.42 6.33
CA ALA A 13 -21.22 -10.17 6.30
C ALA A 13 -21.39 -9.37 7.63
N ASN A 14 -20.59 -9.57 8.67
CA ASN A 14 -20.80 -8.94 9.98
C ASN A 14 -19.51 -8.52 10.73
N SER A 15 -18.44 -8.07 10.05
CA SER A 15 -17.33 -7.38 10.75
C SER A 15 -17.07 -5.97 10.18
N PRO A 16 -17.22 -4.91 10.98
CA PRO A 16 -16.79 -3.57 10.61
C PRO A 16 -15.29 -3.46 10.91
N GLU A 17 -14.45 -4.09 10.08
CA GLU A 17 -13.03 -4.22 10.42
C GLU A 17 -12.16 -3.67 9.30
N ALA A 18 -11.63 -2.47 9.58
CA ALA A 18 -10.46 -1.93 8.93
C ALA A 18 -9.36 -2.99 8.91
N SER A 19 -9.30 -3.74 7.81
CA SER A 19 -8.38 -4.86 7.72
C SER A 19 -7.02 -4.30 7.37
N SER A 20 -6.10 -4.31 8.33
CA SER A 20 -4.70 -3.97 8.08
C SER A 20 -3.93 -5.23 7.72
N PHE A 21 -3.22 -5.20 6.61
CA PHE A 21 -2.42 -6.32 6.13
C PHE A 21 -0.95 -5.93 6.05
N LEU A 22 -0.08 -6.91 6.28
CA LEU A 22 1.36 -6.80 6.09
C LEU A 22 1.75 -7.59 4.83
N LEU A 23 2.40 -6.90 3.90
CA LEU A 23 2.92 -7.52 2.68
C LEU A 23 4.44 -7.64 2.77
N SER A 24 4.94 -8.86 2.75
CA SER A 24 6.38 -9.16 2.84
C SER A 24 6.98 -9.43 1.45
N THR A 25 7.99 -8.65 1.07
CA THR A 25 8.83 -8.82 -0.12
C THR A 25 10.30 -8.54 0.23
N ARG A 26 10.94 -7.52 -0.36
CA ARG A 26 12.26 -6.99 0.06
C ARG A 26 12.06 -5.92 1.15
N GLY A 27 11.37 -6.33 2.20
CA GLY A 27 10.80 -5.46 3.24
C GLY A 27 9.31 -5.75 3.48
N GLN A 28 8.70 -5.03 4.41
CA GLN A 28 7.30 -5.18 4.79
C GLN A 28 6.54 -3.87 4.54
N LEU A 29 5.37 -3.93 3.93
CA LEU A 29 4.46 -2.79 3.77
C LEU A 29 3.20 -3.03 4.60
N LYS A 30 2.86 -2.08 5.47
CA LYS A 30 1.61 -2.04 6.22
C LYS A 30 0.62 -1.12 5.54
N LEU A 31 -0.54 -1.67 5.20
CA LEU A 31 -1.65 -0.92 4.60
C LEU A 31 -2.99 -1.40 5.14
N SER A 32 -3.99 -0.53 5.07
CA SER A 32 -5.39 -0.89 5.37
C SER A 32 -6.23 -0.69 4.11
N ILE A 33 -7.15 -1.62 3.86
CA ILE A 33 -8.09 -1.56 2.75
C ILE A 33 -9.49 -1.73 3.31
N ILE A 34 -10.36 -0.78 3.01
CA ILE A 34 -11.75 -0.76 3.44
C ILE A 34 -12.61 -0.47 2.22
N GLN A 35 -13.70 -1.23 2.06
CA GLN A 35 -14.72 -0.88 1.08
C GLN A 35 -15.78 -0.02 1.77
N GLU A 36 -15.93 1.22 1.32
CA GLU A 36 -16.97 2.14 1.78
C GLU A 36 -17.92 2.41 0.62
N HIS A 37 -19.11 1.81 0.67
CA HIS A 37 -20.06 1.83 -0.46
C HIS A 37 -19.39 1.30 -1.76
N GLU A 38 -19.35 2.13 -2.79
CA GLU A 38 -18.77 1.82 -4.12
C GLU A 38 -17.31 2.28 -4.25
N VAL A 39 -16.66 2.71 -3.15
CA VAL A 39 -15.29 3.24 -3.14
C VAL A 39 -14.38 2.32 -2.33
N LEU A 40 -13.18 2.07 -2.85
CA LEU A 40 -12.14 1.36 -2.11
C LEU A 40 -11.20 2.38 -1.44
N VAL A 41 -11.26 2.46 -0.12
CA VAL A 41 -10.40 3.32 0.69
C VAL A 41 -9.14 2.54 1.05
N VAL A 42 -7.99 3.03 0.58
CA VAL A 42 -6.69 2.42 0.85
C VAL A 42 -5.80 3.39 1.61
N SER A 43 -5.45 3.01 2.84
CA SER A 43 -4.51 3.76 3.69
C SER A 43 -3.13 3.10 3.67
N VAL A 44 -2.14 3.77 3.09
CA VAL A 44 -0.74 3.36 3.10
C VAL A 44 -0.10 3.92 4.37
N LEU A 45 0.29 3.04 5.30
CA LEU A 45 0.68 3.45 6.64
C LEU A 45 2.21 3.61 6.76
N GLU A 46 2.92 2.50 6.75
CA GLU A 46 4.38 2.46 6.96
C GLU A 46 4.99 1.27 6.20
N ALA A 47 6.29 1.34 5.98
CA ALA A 47 7.09 0.21 5.55
C ALA A 47 8.27 -0.03 6.50
N LYS A 48 8.78 -1.26 6.53
CA LYS A 48 9.94 -1.67 7.34
C LYS A 48 10.89 -2.55 6.55
N GLY A 49 12.18 -2.48 6.87
CA GLY A 49 13.19 -3.32 6.23
C GLY A 49 13.29 -3.11 4.71
N MET A 50 13.04 -1.88 4.24
CA MET A 50 13.18 -1.57 2.82
C MET A 50 14.66 -1.55 2.44
N ALA A 51 14.99 -2.22 1.34
CA ALA A 51 16.33 -2.27 0.78
C ALA A 51 17.41 -2.76 1.77
N GLU A 52 17.11 -3.80 2.56
CA GLU A 52 18.07 -4.41 3.51
C GLU A 52 19.40 -4.84 2.85
N GLU A 53 19.35 -5.26 1.58
CA GLU A 53 20.52 -5.64 0.79
C GLU A 53 21.39 -4.44 0.36
N CYS A 54 20.88 -3.20 0.46
CA CYS A 54 21.57 -1.99 0.05
C CYS A 54 22.25 -1.32 1.25
N GLN A 55 23.50 -0.89 1.08
CA GLN A 55 24.24 -0.20 2.15
C GLN A 55 23.59 1.15 2.53
N GLU A 56 23.03 1.86 1.55
CA GLU A 56 22.42 3.17 1.77
C GLU A 56 20.87 3.10 1.80
N PRO A 57 20.21 3.95 2.61
CA PRO A 57 18.77 4.14 2.54
C PRO A 57 18.32 4.72 1.19
N CYS A 58 17.15 4.30 0.72
CA CYS A 58 16.56 4.79 -0.53
C CYS A 58 15.45 5.81 -0.29
N ASP A 59 15.22 6.65 -1.31
CA ASP A 59 14.02 7.47 -1.41
C ASP A 59 12.82 6.58 -1.76
N SER A 60 11.81 6.58 -0.89
CA SER A 60 10.71 5.63 -0.95
C SER A 60 9.38 6.31 -1.24
N TYR A 61 8.58 5.71 -2.12
CA TYR A 61 7.18 6.07 -2.34
C TYR A 61 6.38 4.82 -2.74
N VAL A 62 5.07 4.85 -2.50
CA VAL A 62 4.15 3.79 -2.92
C VAL A 62 3.28 4.31 -4.07
N LYS A 63 3.09 3.50 -5.10
CA LYS A 63 2.16 3.77 -6.20
C LYS A 63 1.03 2.75 -6.15
N ILE A 64 -0.21 3.23 -6.23
CA ILE A 64 -1.41 2.42 -6.13
C ILE A 64 -2.30 2.61 -7.37
N GLY A 65 -3.04 1.57 -7.74
CA GLY A 65 -4.06 1.62 -8.77
C GLY A 65 -4.84 0.31 -8.85
N MET A 66 -5.98 0.36 -9.53
CA MET A 66 -6.85 -0.80 -9.75
C MET A 66 -6.40 -1.61 -10.97
N PHE A 67 -6.59 -2.92 -10.92
CA PHE A 67 -6.33 -3.85 -12.03
C PHE A 67 -7.39 -4.97 -12.00
N PRO A 68 -7.97 -5.39 -13.14
CA PRO A 68 -7.62 -5.01 -14.51
C PRO A 68 -8.23 -3.68 -14.99
N ASP A 69 -9.25 -3.16 -14.31
CA ASP A 69 -10.14 -2.13 -14.88
C ASP A 69 -9.62 -0.68 -14.78
N GLY A 70 -8.52 -0.41 -14.05
CA GLY A 70 -7.99 0.93 -13.88
C GLY A 70 -7.03 1.38 -14.99
N ASP A 71 -7.17 2.62 -15.50
CA ASP A 71 -6.18 3.23 -16.40
C ASP A 71 -4.85 3.44 -15.64
N PRO A 72 -3.70 3.03 -16.20
CA PRO A 72 -2.40 3.36 -15.65
C PRO A 72 -2.17 4.84 -15.32
N LYS A 73 -2.88 5.77 -15.97
CA LYS A 73 -2.86 7.22 -15.70
C LYS A 73 -3.55 7.60 -14.39
N ASP A 74 -4.52 6.80 -13.93
CA ASP A 74 -5.26 7.05 -12.68
C ASP A 74 -4.50 6.56 -11.45
N ARG A 75 -3.29 6.03 -11.63
CA ARG A 75 -2.45 5.56 -10.54
C ARG A 75 -2.04 6.72 -9.64
N GLN A 76 -2.40 6.60 -8.38
CA GLN A 76 -2.06 7.56 -7.35
C GLN A 76 -0.73 7.16 -6.69
N LYS A 77 -0.02 8.11 -6.10
CA LYS A 77 1.23 7.84 -5.40
C LYS A 77 1.33 8.63 -4.10
N THR A 78 2.05 8.07 -3.15
CA THR A 78 2.37 8.78 -1.91
C THR A 78 3.35 9.92 -2.19
N ARG A 79 3.49 10.83 -1.22
CA ARG A 79 4.70 11.67 -1.14
C ARG A 79 5.94 10.77 -1.00
N MET A 80 7.06 11.25 -1.51
CA MET A 80 8.34 10.59 -1.37
C MET A 80 8.92 10.86 0.02
N VAL A 81 9.43 9.82 0.66
CA VAL A 81 10.18 9.90 1.91
C VAL A 81 11.65 9.65 1.57
N PRO A 82 12.52 10.67 1.68
CA PRO A 82 13.91 10.53 1.27
C PRO A 82 14.72 9.71 2.28
N HIS A 83 15.71 8.97 1.79
CA HIS A 83 16.75 8.28 2.57
C HIS A 83 16.25 7.56 3.84
N CYS A 84 15.19 6.74 3.74
CA CYS A 84 14.61 6.07 4.90
C CYS A 84 14.29 4.59 4.63
N ARG A 85 14.83 3.68 5.46
CA ARG A 85 14.55 2.23 5.38
C ARG A 85 13.20 1.83 6.00
N ASN A 86 12.63 2.69 6.83
CA ASN A 86 11.36 2.46 7.51
C ASN A 86 10.42 3.66 7.30
N PRO A 87 10.02 3.95 6.04
CA PRO A 87 9.28 5.16 5.74
C PRO A 87 7.85 5.10 6.30
N VAL A 88 7.39 6.22 6.84
CA VAL A 88 6.02 6.44 7.29
C VAL A 88 5.31 7.32 6.26
N PHE A 89 4.26 6.79 5.65
CA PHE A 89 3.54 7.47 4.56
C PHE A 89 2.27 8.15 5.04
N LEU A 90 1.47 7.47 5.89
CA LEU A 90 0.19 7.92 6.44
C LEU A 90 -0.69 8.65 5.41
N GLN A 91 -0.85 8.04 4.25
CA GLN A 91 -1.60 8.63 3.13
C GLN A 91 -2.73 7.70 2.70
N THR A 92 -3.93 8.27 2.59
CA THR A 92 -5.15 7.57 2.19
C THR A 92 -5.55 7.96 0.77
N PHE A 93 -5.99 6.96 0.01
CA PHE A 93 -6.48 7.10 -1.36
C PHE A 93 -7.90 6.52 -1.46
N SER A 94 -8.73 7.17 -2.27
CA SER A 94 -10.02 6.63 -2.72
C SER A 94 -9.83 6.14 -4.15
N LEU A 95 -10.08 4.85 -4.38
CA LEU A 95 -10.03 4.19 -5.68
C LEU A 95 -11.43 3.81 -6.14
#